data_AF-A0A644ZC56-F1
#
_entry.id   AF-A0A644ZC56-F1
#
_cell.length_a   1.000
_cell.length_b   1.000
_cell.length_c   1.000
_cell.angle_alpha   90.00
_cell.angle_beta   90.00
_cell.angle_gamma   90.00
#
_symmetry.space_group_name_H-M   'P 1'
#
loop_
_entity.id
_entity.type
_entity.pdbx_description
1 polymer ?
#
loop_
_entity_poly.entity_id
_entity_poly.type
_entity_poly.pdbx_seq_one_letter_code
_entity_poly.pdbx_strand_id
1 'polypeptide(L)'
;MVENKSSKIVGRFSLWAILGTALVIATTMPAMAAVTFDSTNGTGFVGKGDVQIAFGWNNKQLQDNATGVAFSYKTVDTYNVTEVWATGSEKSHTEFKSHEVNVTKTVSVNGAVNGDPRQMKGQNQFTGFNLTGYNNGIPVIDGTLPKVDYVNFGSYTWTDNKGDVYTTDNMPMDANGNLYTEGNNKAVLSVEKVSSTGGLYVNFGSITILLQ
;
A
#
# COMPACT_ATOMS: atom_id res chain seq x y z
N MET A 1 46.66 24.05 43.81
CA MET A 1 45.65 23.38 44.64
C MET A 1 45.46 21.99 44.08
N VAL A 2 45.65 21.01 44.95
CA VAL A 2 45.51 19.54 44.92
C VAL A 2 45.02 18.81 43.64
N GLU A 3 45.69 17.68 43.47
CA GLU A 3 45.69 16.53 42.54
C GLU A 3 44.43 15.63 42.53
N ASN A 4 44.27 14.86 41.43
CA ASN A 4 43.64 13.51 41.31
C ASN A 4 42.09 13.43 41.49
N LYS A 5 41.32 12.52 40.86
CA LYS A 5 41.59 11.14 40.43
C LYS A 5 40.47 10.59 39.52
N SER A 6 40.89 9.82 38.51
CA SER A 6 40.30 8.59 37.92
C SER A 6 39.02 7.98 38.55
N SER A 7 38.10 7.45 37.72
CA SER A 7 37.95 5.98 37.50
C SER A 7 36.84 5.57 36.52
N LYS A 8 37.21 4.56 35.71
CA LYS A 8 36.42 3.84 34.69
C LYS A 8 35.36 2.95 35.35
N ILE A 9 34.17 2.84 34.75
CA ILE A 9 33.21 1.77 35.05
C ILE A 9 33.24 0.78 33.89
N VAL A 10 33.86 -0.38 34.15
CA VAL A 10 33.91 -1.54 33.27
C VAL A 10 32.85 -2.51 33.76
N GLY A 11 31.71 -2.58 33.08
CA GLY A 11 30.67 -3.59 33.33
C GLY A 11 30.90 -4.82 32.46
N ARG A 12 31.48 -5.88 33.03
CA ARG A 12 31.64 -7.19 32.38
C ARG A 12 30.34 -7.97 32.55
N PHE A 13 29.56 -8.15 31.48
CA PHE A 13 28.44 -9.08 31.47
C PHE A 13 28.94 -10.47 31.05
N SER A 14 28.99 -11.38 32.02
CA SER A 14 29.25 -12.81 31.85
C SER A 14 28.05 -13.51 31.22
N LEU A 15 28.24 -14.01 30.00
CA LEU A 15 27.25 -14.79 29.24
C LEU A 15 27.37 -16.28 29.63
N TRP A 16 26.32 -16.83 30.23
CA TRP A 16 26.21 -18.27 30.51
C TRP A 16 25.63 -18.99 29.30
N ALA A 17 26.34 -20.02 28.83
CA ALA A 17 25.92 -20.93 27.77
C ALA A 17 24.94 -21.98 28.31
N ILE A 18 23.77 -22.12 27.67
CA ILE A 18 22.87 -23.25 27.85
C ILE A 18 22.75 -23.95 26.48
N LEU A 19 23.39 -25.11 26.35
CA LEU A 19 23.18 -26.05 25.25
C LEU A 19 21.89 -26.84 25.53
N GLY A 20 20.83 -26.52 24.80
CA GLY A 20 19.61 -27.33 24.73
C GLY A 20 19.51 -28.01 23.37
N THR A 21 19.66 -29.33 23.33
CA THR A 21 19.50 -30.15 22.12
C THR A 21 18.01 -30.27 21.80
N ALA A 22 17.55 -29.56 20.77
CA ALA A 22 16.18 -29.66 20.27
C ALA A 22 16.05 -30.82 19.26
N LEU A 23 15.15 -31.76 19.56
CA LEU A 23 14.72 -32.81 18.64
C LEU A 23 13.84 -32.19 17.55
N VAL A 24 14.36 -32.09 16.31
CA VAL A 24 13.60 -31.60 15.16
C VAL A 24 12.80 -32.77 14.56
N ILE A 25 11.49 -32.78 14.81
CA ILE A 25 10.56 -33.65 14.09
C ILE A 25 10.31 -32.99 12.73
N ALA A 26 10.98 -33.50 11.69
CA ALA A 26 10.72 -33.11 10.31
C ALA A 26 9.37 -33.67 9.85
N THR A 27 8.29 -32.92 10.10
CA THR A 27 7.02 -33.19 9.44
C THR A 27 7.15 -32.73 7.99
N THR A 28 7.12 -33.68 7.05
CA THR A 28 7.01 -33.36 5.63
C THR A 28 5.61 -32.83 5.37
N MET A 29 5.41 -31.53 5.58
CA MET A 29 4.20 -30.87 5.11
C MET A 29 4.16 -31.00 3.58
N PRO A 30 3.03 -31.44 2.98
CA PRO A 30 2.89 -31.39 1.54
C PRO A 30 3.11 -29.93 1.13
N ALA A 31 4.00 -29.71 0.16
CA ALA A 31 4.25 -28.39 -0.38
C ALA A 31 2.95 -27.86 -1.00
N MET A 32 2.18 -27.12 -0.21
CA MET A 32 1.09 -26.29 -0.70
C MET A 32 1.76 -25.36 -1.70
N ALA A 33 1.43 -25.48 -2.98
CA ALA A 33 1.98 -24.62 -4.01
C ALA A 33 1.47 -23.21 -3.71
N ALA A 34 2.29 -22.46 -2.98
CA ALA A 34 1.96 -21.15 -2.48
C ALA A 34 1.61 -20.22 -3.64
N VAL A 35 0.57 -19.41 -3.44
CA VAL A 35 0.26 -18.28 -4.30
C VAL A 35 1.54 -17.47 -4.50
N THR A 36 2.04 -17.49 -5.74
CA THR A 36 3.21 -16.71 -6.12
C THR A 36 2.68 -15.60 -7.01
N PHE A 37 2.74 -14.36 -6.56
CA PHE A 37 2.21 -13.23 -7.31
C PHE A 37 3.20 -12.06 -7.29
N ASP A 38 3.62 -11.62 -8.47
CA ASP A 38 4.41 -10.41 -8.65
C ASP A 38 3.46 -9.24 -8.95
N SER A 39 3.24 -8.42 -7.93
CA SER A 39 2.41 -7.22 -8.03
C SER A 39 2.95 -6.14 -8.99
N THR A 40 4.19 -6.25 -9.44
CA THR A 40 4.78 -5.28 -10.38
C THR A 40 4.22 -5.47 -11.78
N ASN A 41 4.10 -6.72 -12.23
CA ASN A 41 3.70 -7.08 -13.59
C ASN A 41 2.38 -7.87 -13.66
N GLY A 42 1.83 -8.29 -12.52
CA GLY A 42 0.61 -9.09 -12.45
C GLY A 42 0.82 -10.55 -12.83
N THR A 43 2.07 -11.04 -12.83
CA THR A 43 2.39 -12.42 -13.20
C THR A 43 2.57 -13.31 -12.00
N GLY A 44 2.56 -14.63 -12.22
CA GLY A 44 2.69 -15.58 -11.12
C GLY A 44 1.92 -16.88 -11.34
N PHE A 45 1.60 -17.55 -10.24
CA PHE A 45 0.89 -18.81 -10.21
C PHE A 45 0.00 -18.90 -8.98
N VAL A 46 -1.24 -19.38 -9.18
CA VAL A 46 -2.16 -19.74 -8.10
C VAL A 46 -2.37 -21.24 -8.15
N GLY A 47 -2.11 -21.95 -7.05
CA GLY A 47 -2.31 -23.38 -6.96
C GLY A 47 -3.79 -23.74 -6.98
N LYS A 48 -4.13 -24.92 -7.52
CA LYS A 48 -5.50 -25.43 -7.44
C LYS A 48 -6.02 -25.52 -6.00
N GLY A 49 -5.12 -25.86 -5.06
CA GLY A 49 -5.43 -25.98 -3.64
C GLY A 49 -5.92 -24.67 -3.05
N ASP A 50 -5.30 -23.54 -3.41
CA ASP A 50 -5.69 -22.22 -2.92
C ASP A 50 -7.11 -21.85 -3.38
N VAL A 51 -7.43 -22.14 -4.64
CA VAL A 51 -8.77 -21.89 -5.19
C VAL A 51 -9.82 -22.83 -4.57
N GLN A 52 -9.45 -24.09 -4.34
CA GLN A 52 -10.33 -25.06 -3.66
C GLN A 52 -10.63 -24.65 -2.23
N ILE A 53 -9.62 -24.22 -1.49
CA ILE A 53 -9.78 -23.74 -0.11
C ILE A 53 -10.63 -22.46 -0.11
N ALA A 54 -10.34 -21.51 -1.00
CA ALA A 54 -11.07 -20.24 -1.09
C ALA A 54 -12.58 -20.47 -1.28
N PHE A 55 -12.98 -21.34 -2.22
CA PHE A 55 -14.40 -21.56 -2.52
C PHE A 55 -15.03 -22.79 -1.83
N GLY A 56 -14.27 -23.54 -1.03
CA GLY A 56 -14.72 -24.80 -0.46
C GLY A 56 -15.04 -25.88 -1.51
N TRP A 57 -14.35 -25.86 -2.65
CA TRP A 57 -14.62 -26.76 -3.77
C TRP A 57 -13.82 -28.06 -3.67
N ASN A 58 -14.48 -29.17 -3.98
CA ASN A 58 -13.78 -30.41 -4.28
C ASN A 58 -13.15 -30.37 -5.68
N ASN A 59 -12.40 -31.42 -6.06
CA ASN A 59 -11.71 -31.47 -7.34
C ASN A 59 -12.67 -31.43 -8.55
N LYS A 60 -13.85 -32.06 -8.46
CA LYS A 60 -14.83 -32.04 -9.55
C LYS A 60 -15.40 -30.63 -9.76
N GLN A 61 -15.81 -29.97 -8.67
CA GLN A 61 -16.35 -28.62 -8.71
C GLN A 61 -15.33 -27.62 -9.28
N LEU A 62 -14.06 -27.71 -8.87
CA LEU A 62 -13.02 -26.88 -9.45
C LEU A 62 -12.89 -27.12 -10.96
N GLN A 63 -12.89 -28.38 -11.41
CA GLN A 63 -12.77 -28.69 -12.84
C GLN A 63 -13.96 -28.17 -13.65
N ASP A 64 -15.18 -28.31 -13.12
CA ASP A 64 -16.41 -27.81 -13.77
C ASP A 64 -16.42 -26.27 -13.86
N ASN A 65 -15.84 -25.59 -12.86
CA ASN A 65 -15.89 -24.13 -12.72
C ASN A 65 -14.64 -23.40 -13.21
N ALA A 66 -13.56 -24.11 -13.56
CA ALA A 66 -12.22 -23.55 -13.80
C ALA A 66 -12.22 -22.42 -14.85
N THR A 67 -13.05 -22.52 -15.89
CA THR A 67 -13.14 -21.52 -16.96
C THR A 67 -13.83 -20.23 -16.52
N GLY A 68 -14.61 -20.26 -15.43
CA GLY A 68 -15.27 -19.10 -14.84
C GLY A 68 -14.47 -18.43 -13.73
N VAL A 69 -13.31 -18.97 -13.36
CA VAL A 69 -12.42 -18.38 -12.34
C VAL A 69 -11.66 -17.22 -12.96
N ALA A 70 -11.72 -16.05 -12.31
CA ALA A 70 -10.97 -14.86 -12.69
C ALA A 70 -10.15 -14.34 -11.50
N PHE A 71 -9.11 -13.56 -11.78
CA PHE A 71 -8.24 -12.98 -10.76
C PHE A 71 -8.26 -11.47 -10.82
N SER A 72 -8.13 -10.82 -9.67
CA SER A 72 -8.00 -9.37 -9.56
C SER A 72 -7.03 -9.03 -8.46
N TYR A 73 -6.21 -8.02 -8.67
CA TYR A 73 -5.35 -7.45 -7.66
C TYR A 73 -5.98 -6.18 -7.13
N LYS A 74 -6.11 -6.06 -5.81
CA LYS A 74 -6.62 -4.84 -5.17
C LYS A 74 -5.71 -4.43 -4.04
N THR A 75 -5.31 -3.15 -4.02
CA THR A 75 -4.62 -2.53 -2.91
C THR A 75 -5.32 -1.25 -2.46
N VAL A 76 -5.17 -0.95 -1.18
CA VAL A 76 -5.50 0.33 -0.58
C VAL A 76 -4.19 0.91 -0.06
N ASP A 77 -3.76 1.99 -0.69
CA ASP A 77 -2.59 2.75 -0.27
C ASP A 77 -3.05 3.88 0.64
N THR A 78 -2.50 3.95 1.85
CA THR A 78 -2.77 5.03 2.79
C THR A 78 -1.62 6.02 2.76
N TYR A 79 -1.94 7.29 2.56
CA TYR A 79 -0.98 8.39 2.53
C TYR A 79 -1.25 9.35 3.68
N ASN A 80 -0.19 9.80 4.35
CA ASN A 80 -0.25 10.97 5.21
C ASN A 80 0.00 12.21 4.34
N VAL A 81 -0.94 13.14 4.34
CA VAL A 81 -0.89 14.36 3.54
C VAL A 81 -0.84 15.55 4.49
N THR A 82 0.16 16.42 4.33
CA THR A 82 0.22 17.69 5.06
C THR A 82 -0.14 18.83 4.14
N GLU A 83 -1.17 19.56 4.50
CA GLU A 83 -1.69 20.71 3.77
C GLU A 83 -1.38 22.01 4.51
N VAL A 84 -1.22 23.09 3.75
CA VAL A 84 -1.01 24.44 4.26
C VAL A 84 -1.95 25.45 3.60
N TRP A 85 -2.47 26.39 4.38
CA TRP A 85 -3.30 27.49 3.87
C TRP A 85 -3.29 28.72 4.80
N ALA A 86 -3.72 29.85 4.24
CA ALA A 86 -4.01 31.09 4.94
C ALA A 86 -5.38 31.03 5.62
N THR A 87 -5.45 31.40 6.89
CA THR A 87 -6.73 31.68 7.57
C THR A 87 -7.19 33.08 7.22
N GLY A 88 -8.42 33.23 6.71
CA GLY A 88 -8.97 34.52 6.23
C GLY A 88 -9.29 35.54 7.33
N SER A 89 -8.55 35.57 8.43
CA SER A 89 -8.75 36.46 9.57
C SER A 89 -7.78 37.65 9.58
N GLU A 90 -8.09 38.68 10.38
CA GLU A 90 -7.49 40.03 10.37
C GLU A 90 -5.98 40.10 10.69
N LYS A 91 -5.28 38.98 10.88
CA LYS A 91 -3.81 38.93 11.04
C LYS A 91 -3.15 37.85 10.19
N SER A 92 -3.92 37.19 9.31
CA SER A 92 -3.52 36.18 8.32
C SER A 92 -2.35 35.29 8.80
N HIS A 93 -2.71 34.26 9.57
CA HIS A 93 -1.80 33.22 10.03
C HIS A 93 -1.82 32.03 9.07
N THR A 94 -0.68 31.35 8.98
CA THR A 94 -0.49 30.12 8.20
C THR A 94 -0.85 28.91 9.05
N GLU A 95 -1.79 28.11 8.55
CA GLU A 95 -2.21 26.87 9.20
C GLU A 95 -1.67 25.65 8.48
N PHE A 96 -1.33 24.63 9.27
CA PHE A 96 -0.88 23.33 8.79
C PHE A 96 -1.83 22.26 9.31
N LYS A 97 -2.24 21.33 8.44
CA LYS A 97 -3.03 20.18 8.85
C LYS A 97 -2.53 18.92 8.17
N SER A 98 -2.37 17.87 8.96
CA SER A 98 -2.09 16.53 8.46
C SER A 98 -3.33 15.65 8.56
N HIS A 99 -3.60 14.86 7.52
CA HIS A 99 -4.68 13.87 7.52
C HIS A 99 -4.32 12.68 6.61
N GLU A 100 -5.05 11.57 6.78
CA GLU A 100 -4.86 10.38 5.97
C GLU A 100 -5.78 10.37 4.75
N VAL A 101 -5.20 10.04 3.60
CA VAL A 101 -5.91 9.83 2.34
C VAL A 101 -5.72 8.38 1.90
N ASN A 102 -6.82 7.67 1.70
CA ASN A 102 -6.82 6.32 1.15
C ASN A 102 -7.05 6.36 -0.36
N VAL A 103 -6.19 5.70 -1.11
CA VAL A 103 -6.32 5.53 -2.57
C VAL A 103 -6.43 4.05 -2.87
N THR A 104 -7.55 3.65 -3.47
CA THR A 104 -7.79 2.25 -3.82
C THR A 104 -7.38 2.01 -5.27
N LYS A 105 -6.61 0.96 -5.51
CA LYS A 105 -6.22 0.50 -6.85
C LYS A 105 -6.77 -0.89 -7.06
N THR A 106 -7.51 -1.09 -8.14
CA THR A 106 -8.06 -2.40 -8.52
C THR A 106 -7.69 -2.70 -9.97
N VAL A 107 -7.11 -3.87 -10.23
CA VAL A 107 -6.68 -4.28 -11.57
C VAL A 107 -7.11 -5.71 -11.80
N SER A 108 -7.75 -5.98 -12.93
CA SER A 108 -7.99 -7.36 -13.36
C SER A 108 -6.66 -8.02 -13.72
N VAL A 109 -6.49 -9.29 -13.36
CA VAL A 109 -5.30 -10.10 -13.64
C VAL A 109 -5.69 -11.22 -14.61
N ASN A 110 -4.93 -11.36 -15.69
CA ASN A 110 -5.09 -12.46 -16.62
C ASN A 110 -4.65 -13.76 -15.96
N GLY A 111 -5.55 -14.73 -15.93
CA GLY A 111 -5.27 -16.10 -15.49
C GLY A 111 -5.62 -17.07 -16.60
N ALA A 112 -4.69 -17.96 -16.92
CA ALA A 112 -4.93 -19.11 -17.78
C ALA A 112 -4.87 -20.38 -16.95
N VAL A 113 -5.85 -21.28 -17.14
CA VAL A 113 -5.84 -22.59 -16.50
C VAL A 113 -4.56 -23.33 -16.94
N ASN A 114 -3.76 -23.78 -15.97
CA ASN A 114 -2.54 -24.52 -16.23
C ASN A 114 -2.73 -26.01 -15.90
N GLY A 115 -2.31 -26.86 -16.83
CA GLY A 115 -2.35 -28.32 -16.70
C GLY A 115 -0.96 -28.90 -16.46
N ASP A 116 -0.88 -30.07 -15.82
CA ASP A 116 0.38 -30.81 -15.71
C ASP A 116 0.71 -31.49 -17.06
N PRO A 117 1.85 -31.15 -17.70
CA PRO A 117 2.24 -31.76 -18.98
C PRO A 117 2.61 -33.25 -18.88
N ARG A 118 2.79 -33.80 -17.67
CA ARG A 118 3.12 -35.22 -17.44
C ARG A 118 1.89 -36.15 -17.34
N GLN A 119 0.68 -35.63 -17.46
CA GLN A 119 -0.54 -36.44 -17.34
C GLN A 119 -0.73 -37.33 -18.57
N MET A 120 -0.96 -38.63 -18.31
CA MET A 120 -1.34 -39.60 -19.34
C MET A 120 -2.71 -39.23 -19.95
N LYS A 121 -2.84 -39.42 -21.28
CA LYS A 121 -4.05 -39.19 -22.08
C LYS A 121 -5.33 -39.57 -21.30
N GLY A 122 -6.13 -38.58 -20.91
CA GLY A 122 -7.46 -38.77 -20.32
C GLY A 122 -7.63 -38.25 -18.88
N GLN A 123 -6.56 -37.88 -18.18
CA GLN A 123 -6.64 -37.22 -16.86
C GLN A 123 -6.44 -35.72 -17.03
N ASN A 124 -7.50 -34.98 -17.37
CA ASN A 124 -7.49 -33.51 -17.45
C ASN A 124 -7.45 -32.89 -16.04
N GLN A 125 -6.42 -33.18 -15.25
CA GLN A 125 -6.24 -32.57 -13.94
C GLN A 125 -5.39 -31.31 -14.06
N PHE A 126 -6.02 -30.15 -13.85
CA PHE A 126 -5.33 -28.88 -13.76
C PHE A 126 -4.53 -28.81 -12.45
N THR A 127 -3.40 -28.12 -12.49
CA THR A 127 -2.53 -27.89 -11.32
C THR A 127 -2.76 -26.54 -10.67
N GLY A 128 -3.32 -25.59 -11.42
CA GLY A 128 -3.60 -24.24 -10.96
C GLY A 128 -3.83 -23.29 -12.12
N PHE A 129 -3.46 -22.03 -11.90
CA PHE A 129 -3.68 -20.94 -12.84
C PHE A 129 -2.37 -20.17 -13.01
N ASN A 130 -1.90 -20.06 -14.25
CA ASN A 130 -0.79 -19.18 -14.60
C ASN A 130 -1.33 -17.76 -14.72
N LEU A 131 -0.79 -16.85 -13.92
CA LEU A 131 -1.08 -15.43 -14.03
C LEU A 131 -0.14 -14.83 -15.06
N THR A 132 -0.68 -14.29 -16.14
CA THR A 132 0.09 -13.84 -17.31
C THR A 132 0.24 -12.32 -17.39
N GLY A 133 -0.20 -11.61 -16.36
CA GLY A 133 -0.08 -10.15 -16.24
C GLY A 133 -1.42 -9.46 -16.03
N TYR A 134 -1.40 -8.13 -15.96
CA TYR A 134 -2.63 -7.34 -15.85
C TYR A 134 -3.43 -7.32 -17.16
N ASN A 135 -4.76 -7.36 -17.04
CA ASN A 135 -5.67 -7.20 -18.16
C ASN A 135 -5.57 -5.76 -18.69
N ASN A 136 -5.02 -5.60 -19.91
CA ASN A 136 -4.77 -4.31 -20.56
C ASN A 136 -3.97 -3.28 -19.74
N GLY A 137 -3.29 -3.70 -18.65
CA GLY A 137 -2.32 -2.90 -17.92
C GLY A 137 -2.83 -1.65 -17.17
N ILE A 138 -4.12 -1.33 -17.20
CA ILE A 138 -4.64 -0.10 -16.57
C ILE A 138 -5.31 -0.42 -15.24
N PRO A 139 -4.68 -0.14 -14.09
CA PRO A 139 -5.36 -0.13 -12.80
C PRO A 139 -6.52 0.86 -12.80
N VAL A 140 -7.69 0.43 -12.35
CA VAL A 140 -8.76 1.34 -11.93
C VAL A 140 -8.32 1.94 -10.60
N ILE A 141 -8.04 3.24 -10.61
CA ILE A 141 -7.73 4.00 -9.41
C ILE A 141 -9.03 4.66 -8.96
N ASP A 142 -9.48 4.31 -7.77
CA ASP A 142 -10.59 4.97 -7.09
C ASP A 142 -10.01 5.98 -6.08
N GLY A 143 -10.26 7.25 -6.37
CA GLY A 143 -9.71 8.40 -5.66
C GLY A 143 -8.67 9.19 -6.45
N THR A 144 -8.23 10.30 -5.86
CA THR A 144 -7.18 11.17 -6.43
C THR A 144 -5.87 10.86 -5.72
N LEU A 145 -4.80 10.62 -6.49
CA LEU A 145 -3.47 10.52 -5.92
C LEU A 145 -3.05 11.88 -5.35
N PRO A 146 -2.71 11.97 -4.05
CA PRO A 146 -2.23 13.22 -3.49
C PRO A 146 -0.92 13.60 -4.18
N LYS A 147 -0.82 14.87 -4.56
CA LYS A 147 0.32 15.43 -5.31
C LYS A 147 0.86 16.62 -4.53
N VAL A 148 2.17 16.66 -4.35
CA VAL A 148 2.85 17.80 -3.74
C VAL A 148 2.76 19.01 -4.67
N ASP A 149 2.35 20.13 -4.12
CA ASP A 149 2.31 21.43 -4.78
C ASP A 149 3.63 22.18 -4.58
N TYR A 150 3.89 23.13 -5.47
CA TYR A 150 4.94 24.11 -5.24
C TYR A 150 4.37 25.25 -4.37
N VAL A 151 4.95 25.44 -3.20
CA VAL A 151 4.52 26.43 -2.22
C VAL A 151 5.64 27.40 -1.93
N ASN A 152 5.39 28.67 -2.20
CA ASN A 152 6.24 29.76 -1.73
C ASN A 152 5.66 30.34 -0.45
N PHE A 153 6.55 30.85 0.42
CA PHE A 153 6.15 31.62 1.59
C PHE A 153 6.60 33.06 1.39
N GLY A 154 5.65 33.99 1.45
CA GLY A 154 5.90 35.40 1.17
C GLY A 154 5.11 36.34 2.06
N SER A 155 5.45 37.62 1.99
CA SER A 155 4.68 38.68 2.65
C SER A 155 3.39 38.94 1.88
N TYR A 156 2.29 39.07 2.60
CA TYR A 156 0.99 39.43 2.03
C TYR A 156 0.49 40.73 2.62
N THR A 157 0.05 41.63 1.76
CA THR A 157 -0.47 42.95 2.15
C THR A 157 -1.92 43.06 1.71
N TRP A 158 -2.79 43.53 2.61
CA TRP A 158 -4.19 43.82 2.31
C TRP A 158 -4.59 45.19 2.86
N THR A 159 -5.70 45.72 2.33
CA THR A 159 -6.29 46.98 2.76
C THR A 159 -7.70 46.71 3.23
N ASP A 160 -8.07 47.20 4.41
CA ASP A 160 -9.41 47.02 4.94
C ASP A 160 -10.42 48.03 4.33
N ASN A 161 -11.68 47.94 4.75
CA ASN A 161 -12.74 48.85 4.28
C ASN A 161 -12.56 50.31 4.74
N LYS A 162 -11.65 50.58 5.69
CA LYS A 162 -11.32 51.93 6.16
C LYS A 162 -10.10 52.52 5.45
N GLY A 163 -9.39 51.72 4.64
CA GLY A 163 -8.17 52.11 3.94
C GLY A 163 -6.89 51.82 4.72
N ASP A 164 -6.97 51.15 5.87
CA ASP A 164 -5.81 50.77 6.66
C ASP A 164 -5.08 49.59 5.98
N VAL A 165 -3.76 49.72 5.84
CA VAL A 165 -2.90 48.71 5.19
C VAL A 165 -2.25 47.81 6.23
N TYR A 166 -2.37 46.51 6.05
CA TYR A 166 -1.79 45.49 6.92
C TYR A 166 -0.88 44.58 6.12
N THR A 167 0.22 44.14 6.73
CA THR A 167 1.16 43.19 6.16
C THR A 167 1.42 42.05 7.13
N THR A 168 1.42 40.82 6.63
CA THR A 168 1.85 39.62 7.36
C THR A 168 2.94 38.91 6.56
N ASP A 169 3.80 38.16 7.25
CA ASP A 169 4.87 37.37 6.64
C ASP A 169 4.55 35.87 6.68
N ASN A 170 5.25 35.09 5.85
CA ASN A 170 5.15 33.63 5.78
C ASN A 170 3.78 33.08 5.32
N MET A 171 3.14 33.74 4.37
CA MET A 171 1.89 33.26 3.80
C MET A 171 2.12 32.25 2.67
N PRO A 172 1.41 31.11 2.65
CA PRO A 172 1.53 30.12 1.58
C PRO A 172 0.92 30.67 0.29
N MET A 173 1.71 30.73 -0.77
CA MET A 173 1.30 31.23 -2.09
C MET A 173 1.70 30.25 -3.20
N ASP A 174 0.92 30.25 -4.29
CA ASP A 174 1.28 29.55 -5.52
C ASP A 174 2.44 30.24 -6.26
N ALA A 175 2.87 29.68 -7.39
CA ALA A 175 3.94 30.23 -8.21
C ALA A 175 3.63 31.62 -8.81
N ASN A 176 2.36 32.03 -8.82
CA ASN A 176 1.89 33.32 -9.32
C ASN A 176 1.68 34.34 -8.19
N GLY A 177 1.90 33.97 -6.93
CA GLY A 177 1.69 34.82 -5.76
C GLY A 177 0.24 34.84 -5.24
N ASN A 178 -0.63 33.94 -5.68
CA ASN A 178 -1.98 33.80 -5.13
C ASN A 178 -1.94 33.03 -3.82
N LEU A 179 -2.69 33.49 -2.81
CA LEU A 179 -2.79 32.80 -1.52
C LEU A 179 -3.55 31.47 -1.63
N TYR A 180 -3.03 30.45 -0.95
CA TYR A 180 -3.83 29.30 -0.55
C TYR A 180 -4.74 29.70 0.61
N THR A 181 -6.04 29.46 0.55
CA THR A 181 -7.03 29.89 1.56
C THR A 181 -7.96 28.74 1.96
N GLU A 182 -8.37 28.72 3.23
CA GLU A 182 -9.08 27.61 3.88
C GLU A 182 -10.31 27.07 3.12
N GLY A 183 -11.01 27.92 2.35
CA GLY A 183 -12.28 27.59 1.70
C GLY A 183 -12.20 27.18 0.23
N ASN A 184 -11.13 27.54 -0.50
CA ASN A 184 -11.07 27.33 -1.94
C ASN A 184 -9.80 26.61 -2.40
N ASN A 185 -8.67 26.80 -1.71
CA ASN A 185 -7.37 26.29 -2.14
C ASN A 185 -6.49 25.91 -0.93
N LYS A 186 -6.08 24.65 -0.84
CA LYS A 186 -5.06 24.20 0.12
C LYS A 186 -3.89 23.67 -0.68
N ALA A 187 -2.67 23.96 -0.25
CA ALA A 187 -1.49 23.42 -0.90
C ALA A 187 -1.04 22.16 -0.18
N VAL A 188 -0.76 21.10 -0.92
CA VAL A 188 -0.16 19.90 -0.36
C VAL A 188 1.35 20.10 -0.26
N LEU A 189 1.88 20.18 0.97
CA LEU A 189 3.30 20.38 1.24
C LEU A 189 4.09 19.06 1.22
N SER A 190 3.48 17.98 1.71
CA SER A 190 4.09 16.67 1.74
C SER A 190 3.07 15.55 1.59
N VAL A 191 3.52 14.46 0.99
CA VAL A 191 2.78 13.22 0.81
C VAL A 191 3.71 12.08 1.15
N GLU A 192 3.33 11.26 2.13
CA GLU A 192 4.09 10.08 2.53
C GLU A 192 3.18 8.86 2.48
N LYS A 193 3.57 7.81 1.75
CA LYS A 193 2.85 6.54 1.79
C LYS A 193 3.16 5.85 3.12
N VAL A 194 2.14 5.68 3.95
CA VAL A 194 2.26 5.07 5.28
C VAL A 194 2.08 3.56 5.21
N SER A 195 1.12 3.10 4.40
CA SER A 195 0.84 1.67 4.28
C SER A 195 0.27 1.28 2.92
N SER A 196 0.29 -0.02 2.67
CA SER A 196 -0.35 -0.66 1.53
C SER A 196 -0.99 -1.94 2.04
N THR A 197 -2.32 -2.04 1.95
CA THR A 197 -3.06 -3.24 2.33
C THR A 197 -3.81 -3.80 1.13
N GLY A 198 -4.04 -5.11 1.11
CA GLY A 198 -4.70 -5.79 -0.01
C GLY A 198 -3.90 -6.98 -0.52
N GLY A 199 -4.19 -7.42 -1.73
CA GLY A 199 -3.58 -8.62 -2.29
C GLY A 199 -4.27 -9.13 -3.56
N LEU A 200 -3.95 -10.37 -3.91
CA LEU A 200 -4.57 -11.06 -5.03
C LEU A 200 -5.91 -11.67 -4.59
N TYR A 201 -6.94 -11.46 -5.38
CA TYR A 201 -8.27 -12.01 -5.16
C TYR A 201 -8.61 -12.98 -6.27
N VAL A 202 -9.34 -14.03 -5.90
CA VAL A 202 -10.00 -14.95 -6.83
C VAL A 202 -11.49 -14.63 -6.89
N ASN A 203 -12.05 -14.67 -8.09
CA ASN A 203 -13.43 -14.32 -8.39
C ASN A 203 -14.12 -15.48 -9.10
N PHE A 204 -15.36 -15.75 -8.70
CA PHE A 204 -16.25 -16.67 -9.42
C PHE A 204 -17.71 -16.20 -9.27
N GLY A 205 -18.36 -15.90 -10.39
CA GLY A 205 -19.67 -15.25 -10.37
C GLY A 205 -19.60 -13.89 -9.65
N SER A 206 -20.39 -13.73 -8.58
CA SER A 206 -20.40 -12.52 -7.74
C SER A 206 -19.53 -12.63 -6.48
N ILE A 207 -18.81 -13.74 -6.30
CA ILE A 207 -18.01 -14.02 -5.11
C ILE A 207 -16.56 -13.60 -5.37
N THR A 208 -16.00 -12.81 -4.46
CA THR A 208 -14.60 -12.35 -4.49
C THR A 208 -13.95 -12.67 -3.15
N ILE A 209 -12.81 -13.38 -3.18
CA ILE A 209 -12.11 -13.87 -1.98
C ILE A 209 -10.63 -13.52 -2.07
N LEU A 210 -10.07 -12.97 -1.00
CA LEU A 210 -8.63 -12.71 -0.89
C LEU A 210 -7.87 -14.04 -0.78
N LEU A 211 -6.89 -14.23 -1.65
CA LEU A 211 -5.95 -15.34 -1.56
C LEU A 211 -4.83 -14.97 -0.57
N GLN A 212 -4.46 -15.93 0.29
CA GLN A 212 -3.40 -15.79 1.29
C GLN A 212 -2.12 -16.49 0.86
#